data_AF-A0A175VRP9-F1
#
_entry.id   AF-A0A175VRP9-F1
#
_cell.length_a   1.000
_cell.length_b   1.000
_cell.length_c   1.000
_cell.angle_alpha   90.00
_cell.angle_beta   90.00
_cell.angle_gamma   90.00
#
_symmetry.space_group_name_H-M   'P 1'
#
loop_
_entity.id
_entity.type
_entity.pdbx_description
1 polymer ?
#
loop_
_entity_poly.entity_id
_entity_poly.type
_entity_poly.pdbx_seq_one_letter_code
_entity_poly.pdbx_strand_id
1 'polypeptide(L)'
;MPKDYIARLVYDRTHLSIAIVKTPLEVIGGITFREFRHRRFAEVVFCAVSSDQQVKGYGAHLMAHLKDYVKATSPVMHFLTYADNYATGYFQKQGFTKEITLDRSVWMGYIKDYEGGTLMQCSMVPRIRYLEAGRMLLKQRETVLAKIRSLSRSHVVHQPPRAWARHGAGAVTPVDPLSLPAIHATGWSPDMDELARVPRRGPHFNELRRFLYQIQNHKQAWPFLNPVNRDEVPDYYNVITSPMDLSTMEERLERDCYATPKDLVADLKLVFSNCRQYNDATTVYAKCAVKLEKYMWSLIREIPEWYELVEE
;
A
#
# COMPACT_ATOMS: atom_id res chain seq x y z
N MET A 1 -24.45 -15.87 6.05
CA MET A 1 -25.31 -16.80 5.29
C MET A 1 -25.90 -17.84 6.24
N PRO A 2 -27.17 -18.24 6.10
CA PRO A 2 -27.77 -19.32 6.90
C PRO A 2 -27.10 -20.68 6.67
N LYS A 3 -27.15 -21.58 7.67
CA LYS A 3 -26.52 -22.92 7.60
C LYS A 3 -27.04 -23.76 6.43
N ASP A 4 -28.35 -23.79 6.20
CA ASP A 4 -28.95 -24.57 5.10
C ASP A 4 -28.51 -24.07 3.72
N TYR A 5 -28.29 -22.75 3.60
CA TYR A 5 -27.78 -22.16 2.37
C TYR A 5 -26.33 -22.61 2.11
N ILE A 6 -25.47 -22.55 3.15
CA ILE A 6 -24.08 -23.04 3.06
C ILE A 6 -24.04 -24.52 2.72
N ALA A 7 -24.89 -25.35 3.34
CA ALA A 7 -24.98 -26.78 3.05
C ALA A 7 -25.30 -27.02 1.56
N ARG A 8 -26.25 -26.28 0.98
CA ARG A 8 -26.54 -26.38 -0.46
C ARG A 8 -25.32 -26.03 -1.32
N LEU A 9 -24.55 -25.01 -0.96
CA LEU A 9 -23.31 -24.68 -1.68
C LEU A 9 -22.26 -25.78 -1.55
N VAL A 10 -22.02 -26.29 -0.34
CA VAL A 10 -20.97 -27.30 -0.07
C VAL A 10 -21.31 -28.64 -0.74
N TYR A 11 -22.59 -29.02 -0.79
CA TYR A 11 -23.07 -30.28 -1.36
C TYR A 11 -23.61 -30.17 -2.79
N ASP A 12 -23.48 -29.02 -3.44
CA ASP A 12 -23.86 -28.87 -4.85
C ASP A 12 -22.96 -29.77 -5.72
N ARG A 13 -23.58 -30.53 -6.65
CA ARG A 13 -22.85 -31.48 -7.51
C ARG A 13 -21.90 -30.80 -8.50
N THR A 14 -22.07 -29.50 -8.74
CA THR A 14 -21.21 -28.71 -9.62
C THR A 14 -20.09 -28.00 -8.87
N HIS A 15 -20.03 -28.13 -7.55
CA HIS A 15 -19.02 -27.52 -6.70
C HIS A 15 -18.00 -28.57 -6.21
N LEU A 16 -16.80 -28.09 -5.89
CA LEU A 16 -15.76 -28.86 -5.23
C LEU A 16 -15.37 -28.17 -3.93
N SER A 17 -15.06 -28.97 -2.90
CA SER A 17 -14.70 -28.47 -1.58
C SER A 17 -13.37 -29.05 -1.11
N ILE A 18 -12.55 -28.23 -0.47
CA ILE A 18 -11.33 -28.62 0.23
C ILE A 18 -11.50 -28.24 1.69
N ALA A 19 -11.25 -29.17 2.62
CA ALA A 19 -11.31 -28.92 4.05
C ALA A 19 -9.97 -29.24 4.71
N ILE A 20 -9.65 -28.49 5.77
CA ILE A 20 -8.53 -28.80 6.66
C ILE A 20 -9.09 -29.39 7.96
N VAL A 21 -8.58 -30.56 8.29
CA VAL A 21 -9.05 -31.37 9.42
C VAL A 21 -7.88 -31.65 10.35
N LYS A 22 -8.07 -31.38 11.65
CA LYS A 22 -7.15 -31.71 12.73
C LYS A 22 -7.58 -33.01 13.40
N THR A 23 -6.64 -33.77 13.95
CA THR A 23 -6.95 -34.94 14.78
C THR A 23 -7.70 -34.50 16.05
N PRO A 24 -8.80 -35.16 16.48
CA PRO A 24 -9.35 -36.43 16.00
C PRO A 24 -10.54 -36.29 15.02
N LEU A 25 -10.41 -35.48 13.96
CA LEU A 25 -11.43 -35.14 12.93
C LEU A 25 -12.17 -33.81 13.15
N GLU A 26 -11.53 -32.85 13.81
CA GLU A 26 -12.03 -31.49 13.93
C GLU A 26 -11.82 -30.70 12.63
N VAL A 27 -12.90 -30.23 12.00
CA VAL A 27 -12.82 -29.37 10.81
C VAL A 27 -12.45 -27.95 11.24
N ILE A 28 -11.25 -27.51 10.86
CA ILE A 28 -10.75 -26.16 11.17
C ILE A 28 -11.27 -25.13 10.17
N GLY A 29 -11.51 -25.54 8.92
CA GLY A 29 -11.93 -24.65 7.87
C GLY A 29 -12.10 -25.36 6.54
N GLY A 30 -12.69 -24.67 5.58
CA GLY A 30 -12.87 -25.19 4.24
C GLY A 30 -13.14 -24.10 3.20
N ILE A 31 -12.87 -24.44 1.95
CA ILE A 31 -13.15 -23.61 0.79
C ILE A 31 -13.91 -24.44 -0.23
N THR A 32 -15.05 -23.92 -0.68
CA THR A 32 -15.86 -24.47 -1.76
C THR A 32 -15.82 -23.52 -2.95
N PHE A 33 -15.66 -24.09 -4.13
CA PHE A 33 -15.56 -23.35 -5.38
C PHE A 33 -16.32 -24.04 -6.52
N ARG A 34 -16.70 -23.24 -7.52
CA ARG A 34 -17.37 -23.67 -8.75
C ARG A 34 -16.50 -23.34 -9.95
N GLU A 35 -16.14 -24.33 -10.75
CA GLU A 35 -15.32 -24.11 -11.95
C GLU A 35 -16.16 -23.79 -13.19
N PHE A 36 -15.72 -22.80 -13.97
CA PHE A 36 -16.20 -22.53 -15.31
C PHE A 36 -15.08 -22.81 -16.31
N ARG A 37 -14.78 -24.09 -16.54
CA ARG A 37 -13.61 -24.56 -17.31
C ARG A 37 -13.46 -23.91 -18.69
N HIS A 38 -14.53 -23.84 -19.47
CA HIS A 38 -14.52 -23.21 -20.80
C HIS A 38 -14.26 -21.70 -20.76
N ARG A 39 -14.51 -21.06 -19.62
CA ARG A 39 -14.33 -19.62 -19.37
C ARG A 39 -13.06 -19.32 -18.56
N ARG A 40 -12.30 -20.37 -18.19
CA ARG A 40 -11.00 -20.29 -17.48
C ARG A 40 -11.03 -19.49 -16.17
N PHE A 41 -12.18 -19.45 -15.49
CA PHE A 41 -12.30 -18.89 -14.14
C PHE A 41 -13.07 -19.83 -13.20
N ALA A 42 -12.94 -19.63 -11.90
CA ALA A 42 -13.73 -20.28 -10.87
C ALA A 42 -14.30 -19.27 -9.87
N GLU A 43 -15.47 -19.54 -9.33
CA GLU A 43 -16.09 -18.76 -8.27
C GLU A 43 -15.76 -19.42 -6.91
N VAL A 44 -15.17 -18.67 -5.98
CA VAL A 44 -15.09 -19.10 -4.56
C VAL A 44 -16.43 -18.75 -3.92
N VAL A 45 -17.29 -19.77 -3.78
CA VAL A 45 -18.68 -19.63 -3.29
C VAL A 45 -18.78 -19.66 -1.77
N PHE A 46 -17.83 -20.31 -1.10
CA PHE A 46 -17.77 -20.38 0.36
C PHE A 46 -16.32 -20.55 0.82
N CYS A 47 -15.90 -19.78 1.82
CA CYS A 47 -14.58 -19.88 2.42
C CYS A 47 -14.68 -19.51 3.89
N ALA A 48 -14.38 -20.44 4.79
CA ALA A 48 -14.47 -20.20 6.23
C ALA A 48 -13.33 -20.90 6.98
N VAL A 49 -12.84 -20.24 8.03
CA VAL A 49 -11.92 -20.81 9.02
C VAL A 49 -12.48 -20.52 10.40
N SER A 50 -12.51 -21.53 11.27
CA SER A 50 -12.99 -21.42 12.65
C SER A 50 -12.32 -20.26 13.36
N SER A 51 -13.10 -19.45 14.08
CA SER A 51 -12.67 -18.17 14.66
C SER A 51 -11.45 -18.33 15.57
N ASP A 52 -11.41 -19.40 16.38
CA ASP A 52 -10.31 -19.72 17.29
C ASP A 52 -9.02 -20.20 16.56
N GLN A 53 -9.13 -20.50 15.27
CA GLN A 53 -8.04 -20.94 14.40
C GLN A 53 -7.64 -19.86 13.35
N GLN A 54 -8.33 -18.72 13.31
CA GLN A 54 -7.95 -17.60 12.45
C GLN A 54 -6.58 -17.03 12.86
N VAL A 55 -5.93 -16.32 11.92
CA VAL A 55 -4.59 -15.71 12.11
C VAL A 55 -3.44 -16.72 12.28
N LYS A 56 -3.71 -18.03 12.38
CA LYS A 56 -2.69 -19.10 12.47
C LYS A 56 -2.16 -19.60 11.11
N GLY A 57 -2.58 -18.97 10.01
CA GLY A 57 -2.14 -19.32 8.65
C GLY A 57 -2.94 -20.42 7.94
N TYR A 58 -3.90 -21.08 8.59
CA TYR A 58 -4.71 -22.14 7.97
C TYR A 58 -5.49 -21.68 6.73
N GLY A 59 -6.07 -20.47 6.76
CA GLY A 59 -6.76 -19.91 5.60
C GLY A 59 -5.82 -19.65 4.42
N ALA A 60 -4.58 -19.25 4.66
CA ALA A 60 -3.57 -19.08 3.61
C ALA A 60 -3.13 -20.43 3.06
N HIS A 61 -2.98 -21.44 3.93
CA HIS A 61 -2.66 -22.80 3.54
C HIS A 61 -3.75 -23.43 2.67
N LEU A 62 -5.02 -23.33 3.06
CA LEU A 62 -6.18 -23.78 2.26
C LEU A 62 -6.20 -23.13 0.88
N MET A 63 -6.00 -21.81 0.81
CA MET A 63 -6.00 -21.08 -0.46
C MET A 63 -4.82 -21.49 -1.36
N ALA A 64 -3.64 -21.74 -0.79
CA ALA A 64 -2.50 -22.26 -1.54
C ALA A 64 -2.78 -23.64 -2.14
N HIS A 65 -3.38 -24.55 -1.35
CA HIS A 65 -3.85 -25.86 -1.84
C HIS A 65 -4.87 -25.72 -2.95
N LEU A 66 -5.88 -24.85 -2.78
CA LEU A 66 -6.89 -24.60 -3.80
C LEU A 66 -6.26 -24.14 -5.12
N LYS A 67 -5.38 -23.14 -5.07
CA LYS A 67 -4.74 -22.59 -6.26
C LYS A 67 -3.87 -23.63 -6.98
N ASP A 68 -3.05 -24.37 -6.23
CA ASP A 68 -2.21 -25.41 -6.80
C ASP A 68 -3.05 -26.57 -7.38
N TYR A 69 -4.12 -26.99 -6.69
CA TYR A 69 -5.05 -28.01 -7.16
C TYR A 69 -5.75 -27.61 -8.46
N VAL A 70 -6.38 -26.43 -8.49
CA VAL A 70 -7.11 -25.93 -9.67
C VAL A 70 -6.16 -25.76 -10.85
N LYS A 71 -4.99 -25.17 -10.61
CA LYS A 71 -3.96 -25.01 -11.66
C LYS A 71 -3.46 -26.34 -12.23
N ALA A 72 -3.41 -27.40 -11.42
CA ALA A 72 -2.96 -28.71 -11.86
C ALA A 72 -4.04 -29.52 -12.59
N THR A 73 -5.32 -29.23 -12.35
CA THR A 73 -6.44 -30.08 -12.79
C THR A 73 -7.41 -29.40 -13.76
N SER A 74 -7.24 -28.10 -14.02
CA SER A 74 -8.18 -27.26 -14.74
C SER A 74 -7.46 -26.15 -15.53
N PRO A 75 -7.99 -25.67 -16.67
CA PRO A 75 -7.45 -24.51 -17.38
C PRO A 75 -7.75 -23.16 -16.68
N VAL A 76 -8.39 -23.21 -15.51
CA VAL A 76 -8.76 -22.04 -14.72
C VAL A 76 -7.52 -21.30 -14.21
N MET A 77 -7.49 -20.00 -14.46
CA MET A 77 -6.40 -19.10 -14.02
C MET A 77 -6.90 -17.91 -13.20
N HIS A 78 -8.22 -17.74 -13.08
CA HIS A 78 -8.83 -16.63 -12.35
C HIS A 78 -9.83 -17.13 -11.33
N PHE A 79 -9.81 -16.54 -10.14
CA PHE A 79 -10.85 -16.73 -9.13
C PHE A 79 -11.64 -15.44 -8.97
N LEU A 80 -12.96 -15.55 -8.85
CA LEU A 80 -13.87 -14.48 -8.47
C LEU A 80 -14.56 -14.85 -7.16
N THR A 81 -14.83 -13.87 -6.32
CA THR A 81 -15.57 -14.08 -5.07
C THR A 81 -16.24 -12.79 -4.62
N TYR A 82 -17.39 -12.91 -3.96
CA TYR A 82 -17.98 -11.81 -3.22
C TYR A 82 -17.56 -11.93 -1.76
N ALA A 83 -16.58 -11.12 -1.36
CA ALA A 83 -16.09 -11.07 0.00
C ALA A 83 -16.99 -10.16 0.85
N ASP A 84 -17.44 -10.64 2.02
CA ASP A 84 -18.05 -9.74 2.99
C ASP A 84 -17.03 -8.71 3.52
N ASN A 85 -17.53 -7.66 4.17
CA ASN A 85 -16.70 -6.56 4.66
C ASN A 85 -15.59 -7.01 5.62
N TYR A 86 -15.79 -8.11 6.37
CA TYR A 86 -14.81 -8.64 7.31
C TYR A 86 -13.77 -9.54 6.64
N ALA A 87 -14.07 -10.11 5.47
CA ALA A 87 -13.22 -11.03 4.74
C ALA A 87 -12.32 -10.35 3.68
N THR A 88 -12.62 -9.11 3.27
CA THR A 88 -11.85 -8.41 2.22
C THR A 88 -10.34 -8.37 2.51
N GLY A 89 -9.94 -8.10 3.76
CA GLY A 89 -8.53 -8.11 4.18
C GLY A 89 -7.85 -9.48 4.10
N TYR A 90 -8.60 -10.58 4.33
CA TYR A 90 -8.09 -11.93 4.11
C TYR A 90 -7.84 -12.18 2.62
N PHE A 91 -8.83 -11.90 1.77
CA PHE A 91 -8.72 -12.11 0.33
C PHE A 91 -7.62 -11.24 -0.30
N GLN A 92 -7.44 -10.00 0.15
CA GLN A 92 -6.35 -9.14 -0.29
C GLN A 92 -4.98 -9.77 0.02
N LYS A 93 -4.79 -10.32 1.22
CA LYS A 93 -3.57 -11.07 1.59
C LYS A 93 -3.39 -12.34 0.77
N GLN A 94 -4.49 -12.92 0.27
CA GLN A 94 -4.46 -14.06 -0.65
C GLN A 94 -4.26 -13.65 -2.12
N GLY A 95 -3.98 -12.38 -2.42
CA GLY A 95 -3.75 -11.90 -3.78
C GLY A 95 -5.01 -11.65 -4.60
N PHE A 96 -6.14 -11.38 -3.94
CA PHE A 96 -7.34 -10.84 -4.59
C PHE A 96 -7.31 -9.31 -4.60
N THR A 97 -7.84 -8.70 -5.65
CA THR A 97 -8.01 -7.25 -5.80
C THR A 97 -9.48 -6.90 -6.06
N LYS A 98 -9.89 -5.67 -5.73
CA LYS A 98 -11.21 -5.12 -6.06
C LYS A 98 -11.30 -4.71 -7.54
N GLU A 99 -10.16 -4.55 -8.20
CA GLU A 99 -10.08 -4.21 -9.63
C GLU A 99 -10.28 -5.47 -10.47
N ILE A 100 -11.44 -5.58 -11.12
CA ILE A 100 -11.78 -6.73 -11.95
C ILE A 100 -11.27 -6.49 -13.37
N THR A 101 -10.13 -7.11 -13.68
CA THR A 101 -9.46 -7.05 -14.99
C THR A 101 -9.96 -8.13 -15.96
N LEU A 102 -10.66 -9.16 -15.46
CA LEU A 102 -11.27 -10.17 -16.31
C LEU A 102 -12.45 -9.57 -17.09
N ASP A 103 -12.45 -9.78 -18.41
CA ASP A 103 -13.50 -9.26 -19.30
C ASP A 103 -14.90 -9.67 -18.81
N ARG A 104 -15.77 -8.67 -18.73
CA ARG A 104 -17.17 -8.79 -18.30
C ARG A 104 -17.94 -9.90 -19.02
N SER A 105 -17.70 -10.11 -20.32
CA SER A 105 -18.33 -11.18 -21.13
C SER A 105 -17.92 -12.59 -20.68
N VAL A 106 -16.82 -12.73 -19.95
CA VAL A 106 -16.31 -14.01 -19.45
C VAL A 106 -17.08 -14.47 -18.23
N TRP A 107 -17.47 -13.57 -17.32
CA TRP A 107 -17.97 -13.94 -15.98
C TRP A 107 -19.32 -13.34 -15.58
N MET A 108 -19.71 -12.21 -16.16
CA MET A 108 -20.96 -11.54 -15.76
C MET A 108 -22.16 -12.43 -16.11
N GLY A 109 -23.08 -12.60 -15.15
CA GLY A 109 -24.23 -13.49 -15.26
C GLY A 109 -23.94 -14.98 -14.99
N TYR A 110 -22.67 -15.36 -14.77
CA TYR A 110 -22.30 -16.74 -14.42
C TYR A 110 -22.12 -16.96 -12.91
N ILE A 111 -21.64 -15.93 -12.20
CA ILE A 111 -21.47 -15.95 -10.74
C ILE A 111 -22.72 -15.39 -10.04
N LYS A 112 -22.86 -15.69 -8.75
CA LYS A 112 -23.96 -15.15 -7.94
C LYS A 112 -23.62 -13.76 -7.44
N ASP A 113 -24.56 -12.82 -7.62
CA ASP A 113 -24.46 -11.49 -7.02
C ASP A 113 -24.96 -11.54 -5.58
N TYR A 114 -24.09 -11.16 -4.63
CA TYR A 114 -24.42 -11.13 -3.20
C TYR A 114 -24.54 -9.69 -2.72
N GLU A 115 -25.68 -9.35 -2.11
CA GLU A 115 -25.85 -8.05 -1.46
C GLU A 115 -24.86 -7.88 -0.30
N GLY A 116 -24.24 -6.69 -0.23
CA GLY A 116 -23.23 -6.37 0.79
C GLY A 116 -21.87 -7.05 0.59
N GLY A 117 -21.70 -7.81 -0.48
CA GLY A 117 -20.41 -8.39 -0.88
C GLY A 117 -19.59 -7.43 -1.73
N THR A 118 -18.28 -7.40 -1.52
CA THR A 118 -17.32 -6.78 -2.44
C THR A 118 -16.83 -7.83 -3.43
N LEU A 119 -17.08 -7.64 -4.72
CA LEU A 119 -16.50 -8.49 -5.76
C LEU A 119 -14.97 -8.34 -5.77
N MET A 120 -14.26 -9.46 -5.73
CA MET A 120 -12.80 -9.49 -5.77
C MET A 120 -12.29 -10.55 -6.75
N GLN A 121 -11.19 -10.25 -7.44
CA GLN A 121 -10.54 -11.14 -8.41
C GLN A 121 -9.13 -11.52 -7.95
N CYS A 122 -8.77 -12.81 -8.07
CA CYS A 122 -7.39 -13.28 -8.02
C CYS A 122 -6.98 -13.88 -9.36
N SER A 123 -5.91 -13.38 -9.96
CA SER A 123 -5.28 -13.99 -11.14
C SER A 123 -4.06 -14.79 -10.71
N MET A 124 -4.04 -16.08 -11.05
CA MET A 124 -2.92 -16.95 -10.70
C MET A 124 -1.70 -16.71 -11.59
N VAL A 125 -0.51 -16.90 -11.04
CA VAL A 125 0.75 -16.85 -11.78
C VAL A 125 1.16 -18.26 -12.26
N PRO A 126 1.28 -18.52 -13.58
CA PRO A 126 1.56 -19.87 -14.11
C PRO A 126 2.85 -20.51 -13.58
N ARG A 127 3.88 -19.70 -13.30
CA ARG A 127 5.20 -20.18 -12.87
C ARG A 127 5.31 -20.46 -11.37
N ILE A 128 4.27 -20.17 -10.59
CA ILE A 128 4.28 -20.33 -9.14
C ILE A 128 3.61 -21.66 -8.76
N ARG A 129 4.19 -22.30 -7.73
CA ARG A 129 3.52 -23.31 -6.89
C ARG A 129 3.32 -22.69 -5.53
N TYR A 130 2.08 -22.42 -5.15
CA TYR A 130 1.74 -21.60 -3.99
C TYR A 130 2.15 -22.26 -2.67
N LEU A 131 2.07 -23.60 -2.58
CA LEU A 131 2.54 -24.35 -1.42
C LEU A 131 4.05 -24.24 -1.21
N GLU A 132 4.81 -24.01 -2.28
CA GLU A 132 6.28 -23.87 -2.24
C GLU A 132 6.74 -22.41 -2.19
N ALA A 133 5.83 -21.43 -2.08
CA ALA A 133 6.17 -20.01 -2.13
C ALA A 133 7.22 -19.62 -1.09
N GLY A 134 7.11 -20.14 0.15
CA GLY A 134 8.11 -19.90 1.20
C GLY A 134 9.51 -20.40 0.82
N ARG A 135 9.62 -21.61 0.25
CA ARG A 135 10.89 -22.18 -0.22
C ARG A 135 11.44 -21.37 -1.40
N MET A 136 10.58 -20.94 -2.32
CA MET A 136 10.97 -20.12 -3.47
C MET A 136 11.58 -18.78 -3.01
N LEU A 137 10.93 -18.10 -2.07
CA LEU A 137 11.41 -16.82 -1.52
C LEU A 137 12.75 -16.99 -0.77
N LEU A 138 12.92 -18.07 0.00
CA LEU A 138 14.19 -18.37 0.67
C LEU A 138 15.34 -18.55 -0.34
N LYS A 139 15.12 -19.31 -1.42
CA LYS A 139 16.12 -19.49 -2.49
C LYS A 139 16.44 -18.18 -3.22
N GLN A 140 15.42 -17.36 -3.50
CA GLN A 140 15.63 -16.04 -4.11
C GLN A 140 16.47 -15.14 -3.19
N ARG A 141 16.13 -15.07 -1.90
CA ARG A 141 16.90 -14.31 -0.90
C ARG A 141 18.34 -14.77 -0.84
N GLU A 142 18.58 -16.08 -0.78
CA GLU A 142 19.93 -16.65 -0.77
C GLU A 142 20.73 -16.25 -2.01
N THR A 143 20.10 -16.35 -3.19
CA THR A 143 20.72 -15.98 -4.47
C THR A 143 21.10 -14.49 -4.50
N VAL A 144 20.19 -13.62 -4.08
CA VAL A 144 20.45 -12.16 -3.99
C VAL A 144 21.58 -11.87 -3.01
N LEU A 145 21.56 -12.49 -1.83
CA LEU A 145 22.63 -12.31 -0.83
C LEU A 145 23.98 -12.82 -1.34
N ALA A 146 24.03 -13.96 -2.02
CA ALA A 146 25.25 -14.48 -2.62
C ALA A 146 25.83 -13.50 -3.66
N LYS A 147 24.96 -12.90 -4.50
CA LYS A 147 25.39 -11.88 -5.46
C LYS A 147 25.88 -10.60 -4.78
N ILE A 148 25.19 -10.12 -3.75
CA ILE A 148 25.63 -8.97 -2.95
C ILE A 148 27.01 -9.24 -2.33
N ARG A 149 27.23 -10.43 -1.76
CA ARG A 149 28.52 -10.82 -1.17
C ARG A 149 29.68 -10.80 -2.18
N SER A 150 29.41 -11.07 -3.46
CA SER A 150 30.44 -10.99 -4.51
C SER A 150 30.85 -9.56 -4.88
N LEU A 151 30.01 -8.56 -4.57
CA LEU A 151 30.23 -7.16 -4.92
C LEU A 151 30.46 -6.27 -3.69
N SER A 152 30.11 -6.74 -2.51
CA SER A 152 30.07 -5.95 -1.27
C SER A 152 30.60 -6.73 -0.08
N ARG A 153 31.26 -6.01 0.82
CA ARG A 153 31.72 -6.51 2.13
C ARG A 153 30.70 -6.31 3.24
N SER A 154 29.44 -5.98 2.93
CA SER A 154 28.37 -5.73 3.92
C SER A 154 28.08 -6.91 4.87
N HIS A 155 28.45 -8.12 4.45
CA HIS A 155 28.31 -9.35 5.23
C HIS A 155 29.48 -9.57 6.21
N VAL A 156 30.56 -8.80 6.12
CA VAL A 156 31.71 -8.86 7.02
C VAL A 156 31.34 -8.13 8.30
N VAL A 157 31.15 -8.89 9.38
CA VAL A 157 30.90 -8.33 10.71
C VAL A 157 32.24 -8.08 11.40
N HIS A 158 32.55 -6.81 11.66
CA HIS A 158 33.76 -6.43 12.39
C HIS A 158 33.54 -6.49 13.90
N GLN A 159 34.53 -7.00 14.64
CA GLN A 159 34.46 -7.06 16.10
C GLN A 159 34.55 -5.65 16.71
N PRO A 160 33.90 -5.41 17.85
CA PRO A 160 33.99 -4.11 18.53
C PRO A 160 35.42 -3.83 19.00
N PRO A 161 35.82 -2.55 19.11
CA PRO A 161 37.10 -2.14 19.70
C PRO A 161 37.35 -2.77 21.07
N ARG A 162 38.56 -3.30 21.29
CA ARG A 162 38.95 -3.95 22.57
C ARG A 162 38.80 -3.03 23.78
N ALA A 163 38.93 -1.71 23.60
CA ALA A 163 38.75 -0.72 24.66
C ALA A 163 37.34 -0.80 25.28
N TRP A 164 36.32 -1.07 24.48
CA TRP A 164 34.93 -1.17 24.92
C TRP A 164 34.61 -2.49 25.63
N ALA A 165 35.47 -3.51 25.52
CA ALA A 165 35.31 -4.74 26.27
C ALA A 165 35.73 -4.59 27.75
N ARG A 166 36.61 -3.63 28.07
CA ARG A 166 37.21 -3.48 29.41
C ARG A 166 36.32 -2.72 30.39
N HIS A 167 35.50 -1.82 29.89
CA HIS A 167 34.55 -1.09 30.71
C HIS A 167 33.22 -1.83 30.60
N GLY A 168 32.65 -2.27 31.73
CA GLY A 168 31.39 -3.02 31.76
C GLY A 168 30.31 -2.39 30.89
N ALA A 169 29.35 -3.21 30.42
CA ALA A 169 28.33 -2.87 29.45
C ALA A 169 27.69 -1.49 29.72
N GLY A 170 28.23 -0.43 29.10
CA GLY A 170 27.76 0.94 29.30
C GLY A 170 28.82 2.03 29.14
N ALA A 171 30.09 1.77 29.47
CA ALA A 171 31.14 2.79 29.34
C ALA A 171 31.82 2.74 27.97
N VAL A 172 31.28 3.52 27.02
CA VAL A 172 31.86 3.72 25.70
C VAL A 172 32.94 4.80 25.80
N THR A 173 34.20 4.40 25.71
CA THR A 173 35.30 5.36 25.58
C THR A 173 35.34 5.92 24.16
N PRO A 174 35.61 7.22 23.96
CA PRO A 174 35.84 7.75 22.62
C PRO A 174 36.97 7.00 21.91
N VAL A 175 36.76 6.64 20.65
CA VAL A 175 37.75 5.98 19.79
C VAL A 175 37.84 6.81 18.53
N ASP A 176 39.07 7.11 18.09
CA ASP A 176 39.29 7.72 16.78
C ASP A 176 38.83 6.74 15.68
N PRO A 177 37.83 7.09 14.84
CA PRO A 177 37.36 6.20 13.79
C PRO A 177 38.45 5.78 12.81
N LEU A 178 39.41 6.64 12.48
CA LEU A 178 40.50 6.33 11.54
C LEU A 178 41.50 5.33 12.12
N SER A 179 41.61 5.22 13.45
CA SER A 179 42.43 4.20 14.12
C SER A 179 41.88 2.78 13.92
N LEU A 180 40.62 2.64 13.50
CA LEU A 180 40.00 1.34 13.26
C LEU A 180 40.27 0.88 11.82
N PRO A 181 41.03 -0.23 11.60
CA PRO A 181 41.40 -0.68 10.26
C PRO A 181 40.20 -0.93 9.35
N ALA A 182 39.07 -1.35 9.92
CA ALA A 182 37.83 -1.57 9.21
C ALA A 182 37.24 -0.27 8.64
N ILE A 183 37.17 0.79 9.43
CA ILE A 183 36.65 2.10 9.02
C ILE A 183 37.62 2.75 8.03
N HIS A 184 38.92 2.74 8.33
CA HIS A 184 39.95 3.23 7.42
C HIS A 184 39.84 2.57 6.03
N ALA A 185 39.63 1.25 5.97
CA ALA A 185 39.48 0.52 4.71
C ALA A 185 38.21 0.88 3.91
N THR A 186 37.22 1.56 4.50
CA THR A 186 36.04 2.04 3.77
C THR A 186 36.28 3.37 3.03
N GLY A 187 37.38 4.06 3.34
CA GLY A 187 37.61 5.43 2.86
C GLY A 187 36.74 6.47 3.56
N TRP A 188 36.13 6.12 4.71
CA TRP A 188 35.37 7.06 5.53
C TRP A 188 36.24 8.26 5.92
N SER A 189 35.67 9.46 5.84
CA SER A 189 36.27 10.70 6.31
C SER A 189 35.32 11.45 7.25
N PRO A 190 35.86 12.32 8.12
CA PRO A 190 35.05 13.23 8.92
C PRO A 190 34.07 14.06 8.08
N ASP A 191 34.49 14.57 6.92
CA ASP A 191 33.64 15.35 6.02
C ASP A 191 32.42 14.55 5.53
N MET A 192 32.58 13.24 5.27
CA MET A 192 31.45 12.38 4.91
C MET A 192 30.46 12.22 6.07
N ASP A 193 30.95 12.20 7.32
CA ASP A 193 30.11 12.14 8.51
C ASP A 193 29.38 13.46 8.76
N GLU A 194 30.07 14.59 8.60
CA GLU A 194 29.46 15.91 8.68
C GLU A 194 28.35 16.05 7.65
N LEU A 195 28.61 15.69 6.39
CA LEU A 195 27.59 15.70 5.33
C LEU A 195 26.41 14.78 5.64
N ALA A 196 26.66 13.60 6.24
CA ALA A 196 25.60 12.67 6.64
C ALA A 196 24.74 13.20 7.80
N ARG A 197 25.30 14.09 8.65
CA ARG A 197 24.60 14.77 9.74
C ARG A 197 23.81 16.00 9.27
N VAL A 198 24.14 16.58 8.11
CA VAL A 198 23.34 17.65 7.52
C VAL A 198 21.91 17.13 7.33
N PRO A 199 20.90 17.81 7.91
CA PRO A 199 19.51 17.45 7.66
C PRO A 199 19.22 17.48 6.17
N ARG A 200 18.76 16.35 5.60
CA ARG A 200 18.43 16.26 4.16
C ARG A 200 17.20 17.09 3.77
N ARG A 201 16.48 17.61 4.76
CA ARG A 201 15.19 18.30 4.62
C ARG A 201 15.15 19.47 5.59
N GLY A 202 14.42 20.52 5.23
CA GLY A 202 14.21 21.69 6.07
C GLY A 202 13.56 21.34 7.43
N PRO A 203 13.72 22.20 8.45
CA PRO A 203 13.21 21.97 9.80
C PRO A 203 11.68 21.75 9.84
N HIS A 204 10.95 22.39 8.92
CA HIS A 204 9.49 22.31 8.83
C HIS A 204 8.99 21.11 8.03
N PHE A 205 9.87 20.32 7.40
CA PHE A 205 9.48 19.30 6.43
C PHE A 205 8.39 18.34 6.95
N ASN A 206 8.57 17.80 8.17
CA ASN A 206 7.62 16.85 8.74
C ASN A 206 6.27 17.50 9.10
N GLU A 207 6.29 18.77 9.49
CA GLU A 207 5.11 19.54 9.82
C GLU A 207 4.31 19.86 8.54
N LEU A 208 4.99 20.38 7.51
CA LEU A 208 4.43 20.61 6.18
C LEU A 208 3.84 19.34 5.57
N ARG A 209 4.52 18.20 5.71
CA ARG A 209 4.03 16.91 5.21
C ARG A 209 2.76 16.46 5.90
N ARG A 210 2.69 16.60 7.24
CA ARG A 210 1.46 16.29 7.99
C ARG A 210 0.32 17.23 7.62
N PHE A 211 0.61 18.52 7.46
CA PHE A 211 -0.36 19.52 7.06
C PHE A 211 -0.92 19.22 5.67
N LEU A 212 -0.06 19.02 4.67
CA LEU A 212 -0.46 18.70 3.30
C LEU A 212 -1.27 17.38 3.24
N TYR A 213 -0.85 16.36 4.00
CA TYR A 213 -1.60 15.11 4.12
C TYR A 213 -3.02 15.31 4.65
N GLN A 214 -3.21 16.18 5.64
CA GLN A 214 -4.55 16.51 6.15
C GLN A 214 -5.41 17.22 5.11
N ILE A 215 -4.82 18.12 4.32
CA ILE A 215 -5.51 18.79 3.20
C ILE A 215 -5.92 17.78 2.13
N GLN A 216 -5.00 16.92 1.69
CA GLN A 216 -5.26 15.89 0.67
C GLN A 216 -6.38 14.92 1.08
N ASN A 217 -6.48 14.56 2.35
CA ASN A 217 -7.51 13.64 2.86
C ASN A 217 -8.85 14.32 3.18
N HIS A 218 -8.96 15.64 3.03
CA HIS A 218 -10.22 16.33 3.27
C HIS A 218 -11.23 16.00 2.16
N LYS A 219 -12.50 15.77 2.52
CA LYS A 219 -13.59 15.38 1.58
C LYS A 219 -13.86 16.36 0.43
N GLN A 220 -13.29 17.56 0.45
CA GLN A 220 -13.43 18.57 -0.61
C GLN A 220 -12.16 18.75 -1.45
N ALA A 221 -11.11 17.95 -1.19
CA ALA A 221 -9.84 18.03 -1.90
C ALA A 221 -9.85 17.31 -3.25
N TRP A 222 -10.83 16.43 -3.51
CA TRP A 222 -10.90 15.60 -4.71
C TRP A 222 -10.68 16.33 -6.05
N PRO A 223 -11.11 17.59 -6.29
CA PRO A 223 -10.84 18.26 -7.56
C PRO A 223 -9.40 18.75 -7.70
N PHE A 224 -8.66 18.86 -6.60
CA PHE A 224 -7.33 19.47 -6.54
C PHE A 224 -6.24 18.43 -6.28
N LEU A 225 -6.59 17.14 -6.21
CA LEU A 225 -5.63 16.07 -5.91
C LEU A 225 -4.56 15.92 -6.99
N ASN A 226 -4.92 16.18 -8.26
CA ASN A 226 -4.06 15.98 -9.42
C ASN A 226 -4.14 17.21 -10.35
N PRO A 227 -3.17 17.38 -11.28
CA PRO A 227 -3.23 18.42 -12.30
C PRO A 227 -4.50 18.30 -13.13
N VAL A 228 -5.04 19.44 -13.59
CA VAL A 228 -6.20 19.45 -14.48
C VAL A 228 -5.84 18.76 -15.80
N ASN A 229 -6.64 17.77 -16.20
CA ASN A 229 -6.40 17.04 -17.43
C ASN A 229 -6.70 17.93 -18.65
N ARG A 230 -5.68 18.20 -19.48
CA ARG A 230 -5.81 19.01 -20.70
C ARG A 230 -6.81 18.44 -21.69
N ASP A 231 -6.98 17.11 -21.74
CA ASP A 231 -7.90 16.49 -22.67
C ASP A 231 -9.37 16.65 -22.22
N GLU A 232 -9.61 16.76 -20.92
CA GLU A 232 -10.93 16.99 -20.34
C GLU A 232 -11.29 18.48 -20.28
N VAL A 233 -10.28 19.35 -20.10
CA VAL A 233 -10.44 20.80 -19.99
C VAL A 233 -9.46 21.53 -20.93
N PRO A 234 -9.74 21.58 -22.25
CA PRO A 234 -8.77 21.98 -23.27
C PRO A 234 -8.24 23.40 -23.19
N ASP A 235 -9.02 24.34 -22.65
CA ASP A 235 -8.68 25.75 -22.54
C ASP A 235 -8.07 26.14 -21.18
N TYR A 236 -8.03 25.21 -20.20
CA TYR A 236 -7.56 25.51 -18.84
C TYR A 236 -6.19 26.18 -18.81
N TYR A 237 -5.21 25.60 -19.52
CA TYR A 237 -3.84 26.10 -19.56
C TYR A 237 -3.64 27.35 -20.42
N ASN A 238 -4.66 27.78 -21.17
CA ASN A 238 -4.66 29.08 -21.85
C ASN A 238 -5.14 30.19 -20.89
N VAL A 239 -5.98 29.84 -19.92
CA VAL A 239 -6.57 30.78 -18.94
C VAL A 239 -5.71 30.85 -17.68
N ILE A 240 -5.26 29.72 -17.16
CA ILE A 240 -4.46 29.61 -15.93
C ILE A 240 -2.97 29.50 -16.28
N THR A 241 -2.23 30.58 -16.01
CA THR A 241 -0.81 30.72 -16.36
C THR A 241 0.15 30.02 -15.38
N SER A 242 -0.28 29.81 -14.14
CA SER A 242 0.52 29.19 -13.08
C SER A 242 -0.28 28.06 -12.42
N PRO A 243 -0.48 26.94 -13.12
CA PRO A 243 -1.24 25.80 -12.59
C PRO A 243 -0.57 25.23 -11.33
N MET A 244 -1.39 24.78 -10.38
CA MET A 244 -0.95 24.13 -9.15
C MET A 244 -2.02 23.15 -8.67
N ASP A 245 -1.59 22.07 -8.03
CA ASP A 245 -2.43 21.01 -7.47
C ASP A 245 -1.70 20.31 -6.31
N LEU A 246 -2.41 19.51 -5.53
CA LEU A 246 -1.89 18.90 -4.30
C LEU A 246 -0.84 17.81 -4.55
N SER A 247 -0.87 17.11 -5.68
CA SER A 247 0.17 16.12 -6.02
C SER A 247 1.47 16.81 -6.43
N THR A 248 1.38 17.88 -7.24
CA THR A 248 2.55 18.72 -7.56
C THR A 248 3.14 19.34 -6.31
N MET A 249 2.29 19.80 -5.38
CA MET A 249 2.76 20.32 -4.08
C MET A 249 3.48 19.23 -3.26
N GLU A 250 2.99 18.00 -3.25
CA GLU A 250 3.64 16.88 -2.56
C GLU A 250 5.02 16.58 -3.16
N GLU A 251 5.14 16.55 -4.49
CA GLU A 251 6.43 16.38 -5.16
C GLU A 251 7.41 17.52 -4.85
N ARG A 252 6.94 18.77 -4.84
CA ARG A 252 7.75 19.94 -4.46
C ARG A 252 8.23 19.85 -3.00
N LEU A 253 7.36 19.40 -2.09
CA LEU A 253 7.72 19.20 -0.70
C LEU A 253 8.79 18.11 -0.55
N GLU A 254 8.62 16.96 -1.21
CA GLU A 254 9.60 15.86 -1.17
C GLU A 254 10.97 16.23 -1.77
N ARG A 255 11.00 17.22 -2.66
CA ARG A 255 12.22 17.84 -3.22
C ARG A 255 12.77 19.02 -2.39
N ASP A 256 12.24 19.25 -1.19
CA ASP A 256 12.64 20.33 -0.27
C ASP A 256 12.50 21.75 -0.87
N CYS A 257 11.52 21.96 -1.75
CA CYS A 257 11.28 23.24 -2.42
C CYS A 257 10.50 24.27 -1.58
N TYR A 258 10.08 23.91 -0.36
CA TYR A 258 9.42 24.83 0.58
C TYR A 258 10.33 25.06 1.77
N ALA A 259 10.99 26.22 1.81
CA ALA A 259 11.89 26.59 2.90
C ALA A 259 11.10 26.94 4.17
N THR A 260 9.92 27.54 3.99
CA THR A 260 9.05 28.01 5.07
C THR A 260 7.60 27.56 4.87
N PRO A 261 6.80 27.50 5.95
CA PRO A 261 5.36 27.27 5.83
C PRO A 261 4.64 28.26 4.93
N LYS A 262 5.11 29.50 4.86
CA LYS A 262 4.58 30.54 3.97
C LYS A 262 4.64 30.14 2.49
N ASP A 263 5.71 29.46 2.07
CA ASP A 263 5.89 29.03 0.68
C ASP A 263 4.85 27.99 0.27
N LEU A 264 4.57 27.01 1.15
CA LEU A 264 3.54 25.99 0.91
C LEU A 264 2.14 26.60 0.93
N VAL A 265 1.86 27.52 1.87
CA VAL A 265 0.57 28.23 1.94
C VAL A 265 0.33 29.09 0.70
N ALA A 266 1.37 29.69 0.12
CA ALA A 266 1.25 30.46 -1.13
C ALA A 266 0.83 29.58 -2.31
N ASP A 267 1.42 28.39 -2.45
CA ASP A 267 1.01 27.40 -3.46
C ASP A 267 -0.43 26.91 -3.23
N LEU A 268 -0.82 26.70 -1.98
CA LEU A 268 -2.18 26.27 -1.65
C LEU A 268 -3.21 27.37 -1.98
N LYS A 269 -2.87 28.63 -1.72
CA LYS A 269 -3.65 29.79 -2.19
C LYS A 269 -3.73 29.86 -3.70
N LEU A 270 -2.65 29.55 -4.41
CA LEU A 270 -2.63 29.49 -5.87
C LEU A 270 -3.60 28.43 -6.42
N VAL A 271 -3.70 27.26 -5.79
CA VAL A 271 -4.74 26.26 -6.12
C VAL A 271 -6.14 26.87 -6.05
N PHE A 272 -6.44 27.59 -4.96
CA PHE A 272 -7.77 28.17 -4.76
C PHE A 272 -8.05 29.37 -5.66
N SER A 273 -7.06 30.25 -5.89
CA SER A 273 -7.23 31.40 -6.79
C SER A 273 -7.41 30.95 -8.23
N ASN A 274 -6.63 29.97 -8.71
CA ASN A 274 -6.80 29.39 -10.04
C ASN A 274 -8.20 28.77 -10.21
N CYS A 275 -8.68 28.05 -9.20
CA CYS A 275 -10.02 27.48 -9.22
C CYS A 275 -11.11 28.56 -9.35
N ARG A 276 -11.02 29.65 -8.59
CA ARG A 276 -11.95 30.79 -8.64
C ARG A 276 -11.85 31.61 -9.93
N GLN A 277 -10.67 31.68 -10.53
CA GLN A 277 -10.45 32.39 -11.79
C GLN A 277 -11.05 31.62 -12.97
N TYR A 278 -10.94 30.28 -12.97
CA TYR A 278 -11.45 29.45 -14.07
C TYR A 278 -12.93 29.08 -13.91
N ASN A 279 -13.44 28.90 -12.68
CA ASN A 279 -14.79 28.40 -12.43
C ASN A 279 -15.71 29.46 -11.82
N ASP A 280 -16.96 29.50 -12.29
CA ASP A 280 -18.01 30.31 -11.65
C ASP A 280 -18.28 29.89 -10.21
N ALA A 281 -18.68 30.84 -9.36
CA ALA A 281 -18.95 30.63 -7.94
C ALA A 281 -20.07 29.60 -7.65
N THR A 282 -20.94 29.32 -8.63
CA THR A 282 -22.03 28.36 -8.51
C THR A 282 -21.56 26.90 -8.69
N THR A 283 -20.40 26.69 -9.30
CA THR A 283 -19.84 25.37 -9.60
C THR A 283 -19.49 24.58 -8.34
N VAL A 284 -19.45 23.26 -8.47
CA VAL A 284 -19.00 22.38 -7.39
C VAL A 284 -17.53 22.64 -7.06
N TYR A 285 -16.70 22.93 -8.05
CA TYR A 285 -15.26 23.23 -7.90
C TYR A 285 -15.02 24.45 -7.02
N ALA A 286 -15.67 25.58 -7.31
CA ALA A 286 -15.56 26.79 -6.51
C ALA A 286 -16.05 26.57 -5.06
N LYS A 287 -17.15 25.83 -4.87
CA LYS A 287 -17.65 25.44 -3.53
C LYS A 287 -16.65 24.57 -2.77
N CYS A 288 -15.98 23.64 -3.46
CA CYS A 288 -14.92 22.81 -2.87
C CYS A 288 -13.71 23.67 -2.47
N ALA A 289 -13.27 24.60 -3.32
CA ALA A 289 -12.17 25.52 -3.01
C ALA A 289 -12.45 26.33 -1.74
N VAL A 290 -13.62 26.97 -1.64
CA VAL A 290 -14.00 27.78 -0.46
C VAL A 290 -14.01 26.95 0.82
N LYS A 291 -14.56 25.74 0.78
CA LYS A 291 -14.60 24.86 1.96
C LYS A 291 -13.22 24.35 2.35
N LEU A 292 -12.38 24.01 1.38
CA LEU A 292 -11.03 23.51 1.64
C LEU A 292 -10.09 24.62 2.14
N GLU A 293 -10.21 25.84 1.60
CA GLU A 293 -9.48 27.02 2.08
C GLU A 293 -9.87 27.38 3.51
N LYS A 294 -11.17 27.32 3.86
CA LYS A 294 -11.61 27.49 5.26
C LYS A 294 -10.99 26.44 6.19
N TYR A 295 -10.90 25.18 5.73
CA TYR A 295 -10.26 24.10 6.48
C TYR A 295 -8.75 24.29 6.62
N MET A 296 -8.08 24.75 5.56
CA MET A 296 -6.67 25.15 5.61
C MET A 296 -6.43 26.18 6.72
N TRP A 297 -7.25 27.24 6.77
CA TRP A 297 -7.13 28.25 7.81
C TRP A 297 -7.47 27.75 9.22
N SER A 298 -8.37 26.77 9.39
CA SER A 298 -8.57 26.15 10.72
C SER A 298 -7.34 25.36 11.15
N LEU A 299 -6.72 24.61 10.25
CA LEU A 299 -5.49 23.87 10.55
C LEU A 299 -4.33 24.80 10.89
N ILE A 300 -4.15 25.90 10.14
CA ILE A 300 -3.09 26.88 10.42
C ILE A 300 -3.27 27.51 11.82
N ARG A 301 -4.51 27.81 12.24
CA ARG A 301 -4.78 28.35 13.59
C ARG A 301 -4.51 27.37 14.73
N GLU A 302 -4.53 26.07 14.45
CA GLU A 302 -4.21 25.01 15.43
C GLU A 302 -2.70 24.82 15.61
N ILE A 303 -1.87 25.42 14.75
CA ILE A 303 -0.41 25.36 14.81
C ILE A 303 0.10 26.70 15.36
N PRO A 304 0.51 26.79 16.64
CA PRO A 304 0.94 28.04 17.26
C PRO A 304 2.06 28.77 16.50
N GLU A 305 3.00 28.01 15.94
CA GLU A 305 4.15 28.51 15.19
C GLU A 305 3.75 29.19 13.87
N TRP A 306 2.56 28.90 13.35
CA TRP A 306 2.08 29.40 12.05
C TRP A 306 1.01 30.48 12.20
N TYR A 307 0.76 30.95 13.43
CA TYR A 307 -0.26 31.96 13.71
C TYR A 307 -0.06 33.26 12.90
N GLU A 308 1.18 33.64 12.63
CA GLU A 308 1.54 34.81 11.81
C GLU A 308 1.14 34.69 10.33
N LEU A 309 0.82 33.49 9.85
CA LEU A 309 0.35 33.27 8.48
C LEU A 309 -1.15 33.53 8.31
N VAL A 310 -1.90 33.61 9.41
CA VAL A 310 -3.34 33.84 9.39
C VAL A 310 -3.57 35.27 8.91
N GLU A 311 -4.10 35.41 7.70
CA GLU A 311 -4.63 36.70 7.22
C GLU A 311 -5.95 36.98 7.96
N GLU A 312 -6.09 38.20 8.48
CA GLU A 312 -7.34 38.73 9.09
C GLU A 312 -8.51 38.69 8.09
#